data_AF-A0A6L6J517-F1
#
_entry.id   AF-A0A6L6J517-F1
#
_cell.length_a   1.000
_cell.length_b   1.000
_cell.length_c   1.000
_cell.angle_alpha   90.00
_cell.angle_beta   90.00
_cell.angle_gamma   90.00
#
_symmetry.space_group_name_H-M   'P 1'
#
loop_
_entity.id
_entity.type
_entity.pdbx_description
1 polymer ?
#
loop_
_entity_poly.entity_id
_entity_poly.type
_entity_poly.pdbx_seq_one_letter_code
_entity_poly.pdbx_strand_id
1 'polypeptide(L)'
;MSMKICCASGCDDLALPGKPHCDEHATEALARANARRAKAKLGAAAQAGAAFYATPRWRRESKLFLFRHPFCADCGELGVDVLASEVDHIIPHRGDARLMWDRSNWQSLCKCCHSRKTAREVFGSVKSSDAAPQR
;
A
#
# COMPACT_ATOMS: atom_id res chain seq x y z
N MET A 1 15.07 18.46 -26.69
CA MET A 1 14.99 17.26 -25.82
C MET A 1 16.17 16.37 -26.18
N SER A 2 17.03 16.04 -25.22
CA SER A 2 18.16 15.13 -25.48
C SER A 2 17.67 13.69 -25.45
N MET A 3 17.74 12.99 -26.59
CA MET A 3 17.44 11.56 -26.66
C MET A 3 18.62 10.77 -26.09
N LYS A 4 18.32 9.86 -25.16
CA LYS A 4 19.31 9.00 -24.53
C LYS A 4 19.29 7.63 -25.20
N ILE A 5 20.43 6.97 -25.20
CA ILE A 5 20.52 5.55 -25.57
C ILE A 5 19.82 4.73 -24.48
N CYS A 6 19.16 3.65 -24.89
CA CYS A 6 18.57 2.65 -24.00
C CYS A 6 19.60 2.15 -22.99
N CYS A 7 19.24 2.02 -21.71
CA CYS A 7 20.16 1.54 -20.68
C CYS A 7 20.23 0.01 -20.55
N ALA A 8 19.55 -0.74 -21.44
CA ALA A 8 19.65 -2.19 -21.47
C ALA A 8 21.04 -2.61 -21.97
N SER A 9 21.65 -3.59 -21.30
CA SER A 9 23.02 -4.02 -21.62
C SER A 9 23.11 -4.53 -23.06
N GLY A 10 23.93 -3.90 -23.87
CA GLY A 10 24.14 -4.26 -25.28
C GLY A 10 23.09 -3.72 -26.26
N CYS A 11 22.15 -2.90 -25.80
CA CYS A 11 21.18 -2.23 -26.67
C CYS A 11 21.68 -0.81 -27.01
N ASP A 12 21.69 -0.48 -28.30
CA ASP A 12 22.09 0.81 -28.84
C ASP A 12 20.91 1.66 -29.36
N ASP A 13 19.68 1.13 -29.27
CA ASP A 13 18.45 1.85 -29.61
C ASP A 13 18.21 3.09 -28.73
N LEU A 14 17.43 4.02 -29.27
CA LEU A 14 17.02 5.22 -28.53
C LEU A 14 15.94 4.89 -27.48
N ALA A 15 16.15 5.41 -26.28
CA ALA A 15 15.15 5.36 -25.23
C ALA A 15 13.95 6.27 -25.57
N LEU A 16 12.76 5.85 -25.12
CA LEU A 16 11.58 6.70 -25.21
C LEU A 16 11.78 8.00 -24.42
N PRO A 17 11.17 9.13 -24.82
CA PRO A 17 11.32 10.41 -24.12
C PRO A 17 11.02 10.31 -22.62
N GLY A 18 12.00 10.66 -21.79
CA GLY A 18 11.87 10.61 -20.32
C GLY A 18 11.89 9.20 -19.72
N LYS A 19 12.18 8.16 -20.51
CA LYS A 19 12.30 6.78 -20.06
C LYS A 19 13.76 6.31 -20.16
N PRO A 20 14.13 5.27 -19.39
CA PRO A 20 15.47 4.69 -19.45
C PRO A 20 15.64 3.63 -20.56
N HIS A 21 14.55 3.15 -21.16
CA HIS A 21 14.55 2.05 -22.12
C HIS A 21 13.88 2.45 -23.44
N CYS A 22 14.25 1.76 -24.52
CA CYS A 22 13.49 1.72 -25.78
C CYS A 22 12.13 1.00 -25.57
N ASP A 23 11.27 1.00 -26.58
CA ASP A 23 9.91 0.44 -26.47
C ASP A 23 9.89 -1.05 -26.06
N GLU A 24 10.76 -1.85 -26.68
CA GLU A 24 10.91 -3.28 -26.38
C GLU A 24 11.37 -3.50 -24.94
N HIS A 25 12.50 -2.90 -24.54
CA HIS A 25 13.03 -3.06 -23.18
C HIS A 25 12.14 -2.42 -22.10
N ALA A 26 11.32 -1.42 -22.44
CA ALA A 26 10.29 -0.90 -21.55
C ALA A 26 9.19 -1.93 -21.33
N THR A 27 8.75 -2.61 -22.38
CA THR A 27 7.75 -3.69 -22.33
C THR A 27 8.28 -4.87 -21.52
N GLU A 28 9.52 -5.29 -21.75
CA GLU A 28 10.15 -6.34 -20.95
C GLU A 28 10.28 -5.95 -19.48
N ALA A 29 10.73 -4.73 -19.19
CA ALA A 29 10.87 -4.26 -17.81
C ALA A 29 9.51 -4.25 -17.09
N LEU A 30 8.44 -3.86 -17.79
CA LEU A 30 7.08 -3.94 -17.28
C LEU A 30 6.66 -5.40 -17.05
N ALA A 31 6.92 -6.29 -17.99
CA ALA A 31 6.63 -7.72 -17.85
C ALA A 31 7.35 -8.33 -16.63
N ARG A 32 8.65 -8.05 -16.46
CA ARG A 32 9.44 -8.45 -15.29
C ARG A 32 8.86 -7.90 -13.98
N ALA A 33 8.50 -6.61 -13.96
CA ALA A 33 7.88 -5.98 -12.78
C ALA A 33 6.52 -6.62 -12.43
N ASN A 34 5.70 -6.91 -13.43
CA ASN A 34 4.41 -7.57 -13.27
C ASN A 34 4.57 -9.01 -12.77
N ALA A 35 5.51 -9.78 -13.32
CA ALA A 35 5.83 -11.13 -12.87
C ALA A 35 6.31 -11.13 -11.41
N ARG A 36 7.17 -10.19 -11.02
CA ARG A 36 7.61 -10.02 -9.62
C ARG A 36 6.43 -9.72 -8.69
N ARG A 37 5.53 -8.80 -9.09
CA ARG A 37 4.32 -8.46 -8.33
C ARG A 37 3.38 -9.67 -8.21
N ALA A 38 3.19 -10.43 -9.29
CA ALA A 38 2.36 -11.63 -9.29
C ALA A 38 2.93 -12.68 -8.33
N LYS A 39 4.23 -12.95 -8.40
CA LYS A 39 4.93 -13.86 -7.49
C LYS A 39 4.78 -13.44 -6.02
N ALA A 40 4.92 -12.15 -5.71
CA ALA A 40 4.76 -11.65 -4.34
C ALA A 40 3.34 -11.89 -3.77
N LYS A 41 2.31 -11.91 -4.61
CA LYS A 41 0.93 -12.22 -4.21
C LYS A 41 0.67 -13.70 -3.94
N LEU A 42 1.56 -14.60 -4.35
CA LEU A 42 1.38 -16.05 -4.17
C LEU A 42 1.70 -16.53 -2.75
N GLY A 43 2.34 -15.71 -1.91
CA GLY A 43 2.63 -16.09 -0.53
C GLY A 43 1.36 -16.35 0.28
N ALA A 44 1.34 -17.44 1.06
CA ALA A 44 0.16 -17.83 1.85
C ALA A 44 -0.36 -16.70 2.77
N ALA A 45 0.54 -15.94 3.40
CA ALA A 45 0.17 -14.79 4.22
C ALA A 45 -0.49 -13.64 3.41
N ALA A 46 -0.01 -13.40 2.18
CA ALA A 46 -0.59 -12.39 1.29
C ALA A 46 -1.99 -12.81 0.81
N GLN A 47 -2.17 -14.09 0.49
CA GLN A 47 -3.46 -14.65 0.07
C GLN A 47 -4.47 -14.67 1.22
N ALA A 48 -4.06 -15.14 2.40
CA ALA A 48 -4.88 -15.11 3.60
C ALA A 48 -5.33 -13.68 3.93
N GLY A 49 -4.42 -12.72 3.82
CA GLY A 49 -4.75 -11.32 4.01
C GLY A 49 -5.79 -10.80 3.01
N ALA A 50 -5.57 -11.06 1.72
CA ALA A 50 -6.48 -10.63 0.65
C ALA A 50 -7.89 -11.23 0.77
N ALA A 51 -8.00 -12.48 1.23
CA ALA A 51 -9.27 -13.16 1.39
C ALA A 51 -10.21 -12.45 2.38
N PHE A 52 -9.67 -11.85 3.46
CA PHE A 52 -10.50 -11.12 4.42
C PHE A 52 -11.21 -9.91 3.80
N TYR A 53 -10.49 -9.14 2.97
CA TYR A 53 -11.04 -7.95 2.32
C TYR A 53 -12.14 -8.27 1.30
N ALA A 54 -12.13 -9.46 0.71
CA ALA A 54 -13.17 -9.91 -0.21
C ALA A 54 -14.49 -10.29 0.50
N THR A 55 -14.48 -10.49 1.82
CA THR A 55 -15.66 -10.98 2.55
C THR A 55 -16.80 -9.95 2.57
N PRO A 56 -18.08 -10.39 2.53
CA PRO A 56 -19.22 -9.51 2.76
C PRO A 56 -19.18 -8.85 4.14
N ARG A 57 -18.64 -9.56 5.15
CA ARG A 57 -18.45 -9.05 6.51
C ARG A 57 -17.56 -7.82 6.50
N TRP A 58 -16.38 -7.87 5.88
CA TRP A 58 -15.50 -6.69 5.79
C TRP A 58 -16.20 -5.53 5.10
N ARG A 59 -16.82 -5.76 3.93
CA ARG A 59 -17.54 -4.72 3.18
C ARG A 59 -18.64 -4.02 3.98
N ARG A 60 -19.34 -4.75 4.86
CA ARG A 60 -20.36 -4.19 5.74
C ARG A 60 -19.74 -3.41 6.90
N GLU A 61 -18.81 -4.03 7.60
CA GLU A 61 -18.24 -3.49 8.83
C GLU A 61 -17.37 -2.25 8.55
N SER A 62 -16.58 -2.25 7.47
CA SER A 62 -15.76 -1.08 7.10
C SER A 62 -16.60 0.13 6.72
N LYS A 63 -17.71 -0.06 5.99
CA LYS A 63 -18.68 1.00 5.70
C LYS A 63 -19.32 1.55 6.97
N LEU A 64 -19.75 0.68 7.88
CA LEU A 64 -20.32 1.09 9.16
C LEU A 64 -19.30 1.85 10.03
N PHE A 65 -18.04 1.42 10.00
CA PHE A 65 -16.95 2.10 10.69
C PHE A 65 -16.73 3.50 10.10
N LEU A 66 -16.61 3.65 8.78
CA LEU A 66 -16.48 4.96 8.13
C LEU A 66 -17.68 5.88 8.39
N PHE A 67 -18.89 5.33 8.47
CA PHE A 67 -20.07 6.11 8.81
C PHE A 67 -19.99 6.69 10.23
N ARG A 68 -19.42 5.95 11.19
CA ARG A 68 -19.23 6.41 12.58
C ARG A 68 -17.98 7.26 12.77
N HIS A 69 -16.99 7.08 11.90
CA HIS A 69 -15.70 7.77 11.92
C HIS A 69 -15.49 8.48 10.57
N PRO A 70 -16.25 9.55 10.28
CA PRO A 70 -16.29 10.17 8.95
C PRO A 70 -15.02 10.95 8.61
N PHE A 71 -14.18 11.27 9.60
CA PHE A 71 -12.97 12.07 9.43
C PHE A 71 -11.69 11.24 9.51
N CYS A 72 -10.66 11.72 8.84
CA CYS A 72 -9.33 11.13 8.81
C CYS A 72 -8.61 11.33 10.13
N ALA A 73 -8.25 10.24 10.83
CA ALA A 73 -7.56 10.26 12.11
C ALA A 73 -6.24 11.05 12.04
N ASP A 74 -5.37 10.73 11.08
CA ASP A 74 -4.10 11.45 10.83
C ASP A 74 -4.26 12.96 10.60
N CYS A 75 -5.37 13.39 9.98
CA CYS A 75 -5.60 14.81 9.72
C CYS A 75 -6.17 15.49 10.96
N GLY A 76 -7.03 14.80 11.71
CA GLY A 76 -7.57 15.27 12.98
C GLY A 76 -6.48 15.51 14.03
N GLU A 77 -5.43 14.68 14.07
CA GLU A 77 -4.24 14.93 14.91
C GLU A 77 -3.53 16.25 14.60
N LEU A 78 -3.66 16.74 13.37
CA LEU A 78 -3.12 18.01 12.92
C LEU A 78 -4.13 19.17 13.02
N GLY A 79 -5.32 18.92 13.58
CA GLY A 79 -6.39 19.90 13.68
C GLY A 79 -7.09 20.20 12.34
N VAL A 80 -7.01 19.28 11.37
CA VAL A 80 -7.60 19.44 10.04
C VAL A 80 -8.70 18.40 9.80
N ASP A 81 -9.91 18.87 9.52
CA ASP A 81 -11.02 18.00 9.18
C ASP A 81 -10.99 17.63 7.69
N VAL A 82 -10.64 16.36 7.43
CA VAL A 82 -10.67 15.77 6.08
C VAL A 82 -11.53 14.51 6.13
N LEU A 83 -12.45 14.33 5.18
CA LEU A 83 -13.26 13.13 5.11
C LEU A 83 -12.38 11.88 4.89
N ALA A 84 -12.67 10.84 5.66
CA ALA A 84 -12.07 9.53 5.48
C ALA A 84 -12.77 8.78 4.33
N SER A 85 -11.97 8.05 3.56
CA SER A 85 -12.45 7.22 2.45
C SER A 85 -12.10 5.75 2.61
N GLU A 86 -11.16 5.43 3.51
CA GLU A 86 -10.58 4.10 3.66
C GLU A 86 -10.51 3.74 5.15
N VAL A 87 -10.79 2.47 5.46
CA VAL A 87 -10.49 1.90 6.77
C VAL A 87 -9.16 1.19 6.64
N ASP A 88 -8.25 1.52 7.53
CA ASP A 88 -6.91 0.97 7.59
C ASP A 88 -6.65 0.34 8.96
N HIS A 89 -5.75 -0.64 9.01
CA HIS A 89 -5.34 -1.27 10.27
C HIS A 89 -4.10 -0.57 10.83
N ILE A 90 -4.17 -0.07 12.06
CA ILE A 90 -3.05 0.59 12.75
C ILE A 90 -1.83 -0.34 12.77
N ILE A 91 -2.06 -1.60 13.19
CA ILE A 91 -1.10 -2.70 13.10
C ILE A 91 -1.51 -3.61 11.92
N PRO A 92 -0.65 -3.79 10.90
CA PRO A 92 -0.95 -4.65 9.76
C PRO A 92 -1.24 -6.09 10.20
N HIS A 93 -2.42 -6.60 9.84
CA HIS A 93 -2.86 -7.93 10.26
C HIS A 93 -2.01 -9.08 9.69
N ARG A 94 -1.39 -8.92 8.50
CA ARG A 94 -0.51 -9.95 7.86
C ARG A 94 -1.11 -11.37 7.78
N GLY A 95 -2.44 -11.48 7.73
CA GLY A 95 -3.16 -12.76 7.74
C GLY A 95 -3.69 -13.20 9.11
N ASP A 96 -3.39 -12.48 10.19
CA ASP A 96 -3.96 -12.71 11.52
C ASP A 96 -5.42 -12.22 11.58
N ALA A 97 -6.35 -13.15 11.82
CA ALA A 97 -7.77 -12.84 11.95
C ALA A 97 -8.08 -11.97 13.18
N ARG A 98 -7.30 -12.06 14.27
CA ARG A 98 -7.52 -11.26 15.48
C ARG A 98 -7.32 -9.78 15.16
N LEU A 99 -6.17 -9.45 14.58
CA LEU A 99 -5.85 -8.07 14.15
C LEU A 99 -6.78 -7.57 13.04
N MET A 100 -7.25 -8.47 12.16
CA MET A 100 -8.19 -8.11 11.10
C MET A 100 -9.53 -7.60 11.66
N TRP A 101 -10.07 -8.28 12.68
CA TRP A 101 -11.41 -8.03 13.21
C TRP A 101 -11.45 -7.20 14.49
N ASP A 102 -10.29 -6.85 15.05
CA ASP A 102 -10.19 -5.93 16.17
C ASP A 102 -10.49 -4.49 15.72
N ARG A 103 -11.64 -3.96 16.12
CA ARG A 103 -12.05 -2.59 15.79
C ARG A 103 -11.17 -1.53 16.46
N SER A 104 -10.51 -1.83 17.57
CA SER A 104 -9.56 -0.90 18.18
C SER A 104 -8.28 -0.77 17.35
N ASN A 105 -8.01 -1.75 16.49
CA ASN A 105 -6.93 -1.72 15.51
C ASN A 105 -7.34 -1.02 14.21
N TRP A 106 -8.56 -0.49 14.08
CA TRP A 106 -9.02 0.20 12.86
C TRP A 106 -8.90 1.71 13.01
N GLN A 107 -8.55 2.36 11.91
CA GLN A 107 -8.54 3.82 11.79
C GLN A 107 -9.16 4.26 10.46
N SER A 108 -9.83 5.41 10.49
CA SER A 108 -10.42 6.04 9.31
C SER A 108 -9.40 6.99 8.70
N LEU A 109 -9.03 6.80 7.43
CA LEU A 109 -8.04 7.62 6.75
C LEU A 109 -8.56 8.17 5.43
N CYS A 110 -8.10 9.37 5.08
CA CYS A 110 -8.21 9.86 3.70
C CYS A 110 -7.17 9.13 2.84
N LYS A 111 -7.42 9.10 1.53
CA LYS A 111 -6.55 8.42 0.55
C LYS A 111 -5.08 8.85 0.62
N CYS A 112 -4.83 10.14 0.86
CA CYS A 112 -3.47 10.67 0.96
C CYS A 112 -2.73 10.12 2.18
N CYS A 113 -3.37 10.13 3.36
CA CYS A 113 -2.78 9.62 4.60
C CYS A 113 -2.58 8.10 4.56
N HIS A 114 -3.56 7.37 4.04
CA HIS A 114 -3.46 5.93 3.86
C HIS A 114 -2.33 5.52 2.91
N SER A 115 -2.19 6.21 1.76
CA SER A 115 -1.07 6.01 0.83
C SER A 115 0.28 6.29 1.48
N ARG A 116 0.38 7.38 2.26
CA ARG A 116 1.58 7.73 3.02
C ARG A 116 1.94 6.66 4.05
N LYS A 117 0.97 6.12 4.79
CA LYS A 117 1.20 5.02 5.74
C LYS A 117 1.66 3.76 5.02
N THR A 118 0.99 3.37 3.93
CA THR A 118 1.39 2.22 3.11
C THR A 118 2.84 2.35 2.64
N ALA A 119 3.24 3.54 2.18
CA ALA A 119 4.63 3.79 1.77
C ALA A 119 5.61 3.63 2.95
N ARG A 120 5.27 4.13 4.14
CA ARG A 120 6.07 3.94 5.36
C ARG A 120 6.19 2.46 5.75
N GLU A 121 5.14 1.66 5.58
CA GLU A 121 5.18 0.23 5.93
C GLU A 121 5.98 -0.62 4.93
N VAL A 122 5.93 -0.25 3.65
CA VAL A 122 6.60 -1.01 2.58
C VAL A 122 8.06 -0.59 2.43
N PHE A 123 8.37 0.69 2.59
CA PHE A 123 9.70 1.25 2.34
C PHE A 123 10.40 1.80 3.61
N GLY A 124 9.66 2.03 4.68
CA GLY A 124 10.22 2.55 5.93
C GLY A 124 11.05 1.49 6.63
N SER A 125 12.34 1.75 6.76
CA SER A 125 13.25 0.97 7.60
C SER A 125 13.08 1.40 9.07
N VAL A 126 11.96 1.05 9.70
CA VAL A 126 11.84 1.27 11.14
C VAL A 126 12.56 0.12 11.84
N LYS A 127 13.75 0.42 12.41
CA LYS A 127 14.35 -0.45 13.43
C LYS A 127 13.33 -0.53 14.57
N SER A 128 12.70 -1.69 14.73
CA SER A 128 11.76 -1.96 15.80
C SER A 128 12.50 -2.06 17.13
N SER A 129 12.79 -0.90 17.72
CA SER A 129 13.10 -0.73 19.14
C SER A 129 12.27 0.46 19.59
N ASP A 130 11.54 0.28 20.69
CA ASP A 130 10.71 1.26 21.40
C ASP A 130 9.20 1.21 21.09
N ALA A 131 8.61 0.03 21.34
CA ALA A 131 7.26 -0.02 21.89
C ALA A 131 7.37 -0.08 23.42
N ALA A 132 7.37 1.07 24.09
CA ALA A 132 7.15 1.13 25.54
C ALA A 132 5.64 1.07 25.81
N PRO A 133 5.16 0.20 26.73
CA PRO A 133 3.76 0.20 27.12
C PRO A 133 3.47 1.44 27.97
N GLN A 134 2.52 2.26 27.54
CA GLN A 134 1.96 3.32 28.37
C GLN A 134 1.19 2.66 29.53
N ARG A 135 1.61 3.00 30.75
CA ARG A 135 0.93 2.68 32.02
C ARG A 135 -0.11 3.74 32.33
#